data_AF-A0A4D4LJ30-F1
#
_entry.id   AF-A0A4D4LJ30-F1
#
_cell.length_a   1.000
_cell.length_b   1.000
_cell.length_c   1.000
_cell.angle_alpha   90.00
_cell.angle_beta   90.00
_cell.angle_gamma   90.00
#
_symmetry.space_group_name_H-M   'P 1'
#
loop_
_entity.id
_entity.type
_entity.pdbx_description
1 polymer ?
#
loop_
_entity_poly.entity_id
_entity_poly.type
_entity_poly.pdbx_seq_one_letter_code
_entity_poly.pdbx_strand_id
1 'polypeptide(L)'
;MLAVPQREAHALLPDGALEDPDRLLRIGTAPILNLHVIYDRTVLRRPFFAAIGSPVQWVFDRTDASGLRDAPGAGDSQYLAVSQSAAYDDIDRPVAELRARYLPELERLLPVARGARVRDFFVTRERTATFAPVPGVGRLRPSAPTDAPGLYLAGAWTATGWPATMEGAVRSGLSAARAALTDPGSVFGGGARPRAASGGTSQR
;
A
#
# COMPACT_ATOMS: atom_id res chain seq x y z
N MET A 1 13.04 6.98 13.12
CA MET A 1 11.93 6.09 12.71
C MET A 1 12.27 5.47 11.37
N LEU A 2 12.10 4.15 11.23
CA LEU A 2 12.36 3.38 10.01
C LEU A 2 11.01 3.02 9.38
N ALA A 3 10.67 3.69 8.29
CA ALA A 3 9.36 3.63 7.63
C ALA A 3 9.39 2.99 6.23
N VAL A 4 10.36 2.10 6.00
CA VAL A 4 10.59 1.38 4.74
C VAL A 4 9.92 -0.02 4.79
N PRO A 5 9.82 -0.75 3.67
CA PRO A 5 9.29 -2.11 3.69
C PRO A 5 10.17 -3.04 4.55
N GLN A 6 9.60 -4.17 4.98
CA GLN A 6 10.19 -5.01 6.04
C GLN A 6 11.57 -5.58 5.70
N ARG A 7 11.88 -5.77 4.41
CA ARG A 7 13.17 -6.30 3.95
C ARG A 7 14.26 -5.25 4.05
N GLU A 8 13.97 -4.02 3.61
CA GLU A 8 14.86 -2.88 3.76
C GLU A 8 15.02 -2.52 5.23
N ALA A 9 13.95 -2.67 6.02
CA ALA A 9 14.02 -2.48 7.46
C ALA A 9 15.00 -3.48 8.10
N HIS A 10 14.92 -4.77 7.75
CA HIS A 10 15.87 -5.80 8.17
C HIS A 10 17.32 -5.42 7.85
N ALA A 11 17.59 -4.96 6.63
CA ALA A 11 18.93 -4.59 6.18
C ALA A 11 19.51 -3.34 6.87
N LEU A 12 18.66 -2.48 7.43
CA LEU A 12 19.05 -1.21 8.05
C LEU A 12 19.03 -1.25 9.59
N LEU A 13 18.52 -2.34 10.19
CA LEU A 13 18.46 -2.47 11.65
C LEU A 13 19.86 -2.67 12.22
N PRO A 14 20.23 -1.92 13.27
CA PRO A 14 21.46 -2.20 14.01
C PRO A 14 21.32 -3.50 14.81
N ASP A 15 22.46 -4.11 15.12
CA ASP A 15 22.51 -5.33 15.93
C ASP A 15 21.80 -5.12 17.27
N GLY A 16 21.01 -6.12 17.67
CA GLY A 16 20.26 -6.09 18.93
C GLY A 16 19.04 -5.16 18.93
N ALA A 17 18.67 -4.52 17.82
CA ALA A 17 17.44 -3.71 17.76
C ALA A 17 16.16 -4.54 17.90
N LEU A 18 16.19 -5.81 17.51
CA LEU A 18 15.14 -6.78 17.73
C LEU A 18 15.77 -8.09 18.21
N GLU A 19 15.10 -8.81 19.11
CA GLU A 19 15.51 -10.15 19.57
C GLU A 19 15.71 -11.14 18.40
N ASP A 20 14.80 -11.14 17.44
CA ASP A 20 14.90 -11.92 16.19
C ASP A 20 14.57 -10.99 15.01
N PRO A 21 15.58 -10.38 14.35
CA PRO A 21 15.35 -9.54 13.18
C PRO A 21 14.92 -10.36 11.96
N ASP A 22 15.35 -11.62 11.84
CA ASP A 22 15.06 -12.48 10.68
C ASP A 22 13.57 -12.80 10.54
N ARG A 23 12.78 -12.62 11.61
CA ARG A 23 11.31 -12.68 11.52
C ARG A 23 10.73 -11.74 10.48
N LEU A 24 11.39 -10.62 10.19
CA LEU A 24 10.96 -9.67 9.16
C LEU A 24 11.05 -10.27 7.75
N LEU A 25 12.07 -11.08 7.48
CA LEU A 25 12.25 -11.79 6.21
C LEU A 25 11.24 -12.93 6.04
N ARG A 26 10.68 -13.45 7.14
CA ARG A 26 9.63 -14.47 7.14
C ARG A 26 8.23 -13.90 6.92
N ILE A 27 8.06 -12.57 6.96
CA ILE A 27 6.82 -11.91 6.53
C ILE A 27 6.79 -11.91 5.00
N GLY A 28 6.07 -12.89 4.45
CA GLY A 28 5.88 -13.01 3.00
C GLY A 28 5.21 -11.77 2.40
N THR A 29 5.25 -11.67 1.07
CA THR A 29 4.63 -10.58 0.31
C THR A 29 3.57 -11.10 -0.66
N ALA A 30 2.56 -10.29 -0.93
CA ALA A 30 1.53 -10.59 -1.92
C ALA A 30 1.57 -9.56 -3.06
N PRO A 31 1.67 -10.01 -4.32
CA PRO A 31 1.76 -9.14 -5.49
C PRO A 31 0.39 -8.58 -5.88
N ILE A 32 0.39 -7.37 -6.44
CA ILE A 32 -0.75 -6.76 -7.12
C ILE A 32 -0.37 -6.49 -8.58
N LEU A 33 -1.26 -6.90 -9.47
CA LEU A 33 -1.19 -6.66 -10.91
C LEU A 33 -2.34 -5.73 -11.29
N ASN A 34 -2.05 -4.63 -11.99
CA ASN A 34 -3.09 -3.79 -12.57
C ASN A 34 -2.97 -3.82 -14.09
N LEU A 35 -4.03 -4.27 -14.76
CA LEU A 35 -4.18 -4.15 -16.21
C LEU A 35 -4.91 -2.85 -16.52
N HIS A 36 -4.42 -2.11 -17.49
CA HIS A 36 -4.96 -0.81 -17.88
C HIS A 36 -5.46 -0.91 -19.30
N VAL A 37 -6.74 -0.63 -19.49
CA VAL A 37 -7.41 -0.76 -20.78
C VAL A 37 -8.08 0.55 -21.14
N ILE A 38 -7.66 1.15 -22.24
CA ILE A 38 -8.28 2.35 -22.79
C ILE A 38 -9.15 1.95 -23.96
N TYR A 39 -10.46 2.08 -23.82
CA TYR A 39 -11.44 1.85 -24.89
C TYR A 39 -11.73 3.13 -25.65
N ASP A 40 -12.17 2.97 -26.91
CA ASP A 40 -12.59 4.08 -27.78
C ASP A 40 -13.93 4.71 -27.40
N ARG A 41 -14.65 4.10 -26.47
CA ARG A 41 -15.98 4.50 -26.00
C ARG A 41 -16.15 4.12 -24.53
N THR A 42 -17.20 4.64 -23.91
CA THR A 42 -17.63 4.21 -22.57
C THR A 42 -18.25 2.81 -22.61
N VAL A 43 -17.65 1.87 -21.85
CA VAL A 43 -18.09 0.48 -21.71
C VAL A 43 -18.57 0.13 -20.30
N LEU A 44 -18.23 0.95 -19.30
CA LEU A 44 -18.67 0.82 -17.91
C LEU A 44 -19.40 2.09 -17.45
N ARG A 45 -20.58 1.96 -16.84
CA ARG A 45 -21.43 3.10 -16.38
C ARG A 45 -21.47 3.27 -14.85
N ARG A 46 -20.58 2.58 -14.15
CA ARG A 46 -20.44 2.61 -12.69
C ARG A 46 -18.99 2.95 -12.37
N PRO A 47 -18.70 3.60 -11.23
CA PRO A 47 -17.33 3.96 -10.89
C PRO A 47 -16.42 2.73 -10.76
N PHE A 48 -16.98 1.60 -10.32
CA PHE A 48 -16.28 0.31 -10.28
C PHE A 48 -17.27 -0.85 -10.13
N PHE A 49 -16.77 -2.07 -10.30
CA PHE A 49 -17.45 -3.30 -9.87
C PHE A 49 -16.42 -4.38 -9.51
N ALA A 50 -16.89 -5.41 -8.78
CA ALA A 50 -16.15 -6.65 -8.57
C ALA A 50 -16.86 -7.81 -9.27
N ALA A 51 -16.10 -8.77 -9.77
CA ALA A 51 -16.65 -10.02 -10.29
C ALA A 51 -16.21 -11.22 -9.43
N ILE A 52 -17.13 -12.16 -9.27
CA ILE A 52 -16.93 -13.41 -8.53
C ILE A 52 -16.98 -14.55 -9.54
N GLY A 53 -16.13 -15.57 -9.37
CA GLY A 53 -16.03 -16.67 -10.33
C GLY A 53 -15.42 -16.25 -11.68
N SER A 54 -14.64 -15.18 -11.68
CA SER A 54 -13.97 -14.60 -12.84
C SER A 54 -12.48 -14.42 -12.55
N PRO A 55 -11.59 -14.55 -13.55
CA PRO A 55 -10.21 -14.11 -13.40
C PRO A 55 -10.07 -12.59 -13.23
N VAL A 56 -11.12 -11.80 -13.53
CA VAL A 56 -11.19 -10.37 -13.24
C VAL A 56 -11.74 -10.18 -11.82
N GLN A 57 -10.90 -9.71 -10.89
CA GLN A 57 -11.35 -9.36 -9.54
C GLN A 57 -12.08 -8.01 -9.47
N TRP A 58 -11.36 -6.89 -9.66
CA TRP A 58 -11.89 -5.54 -9.56
C TRP A 58 -11.68 -4.75 -10.83
N VAL A 59 -12.66 -3.94 -11.22
CA VAL A 59 -12.58 -3.01 -12.35
C VAL A 59 -13.00 -1.62 -11.90
N PHE A 60 -12.15 -0.63 -12.13
CA PHE A 60 -12.37 0.76 -11.77
C PHE A 60 -12.35 1.65 -13.01
N ASP A 61 -13.30 2.58 -13.10
CA ASP A 61 -13.22 3.69 -14.05
C ASP A 61 -12.18 4.70 -13.53
N ARG A 62 -11.12 4.89 -14.30
CA ARG A 62 -10.00 5.80 -14.04
C ARG A 62 -10.01 7.00 -14.99
N THR A 63 -11.04 7.15 -15.83
CA THR A 63 -11.10 8.16 -16.89
C THR A 63 -10.85 9.57 -16.36
N ASP A 64 -11.54 9.94 -15.29
CA ASP A 64 -11.43 11.29 -14.70
C ASP A 64 -10.10 11.43 -13.95
N ALA A 65 -9.81 10.48 -13.06
CA ALA A 65 -8.64 10.54 -12.19
C ALA A 65 -7.29 10.29 -12.89
N SER A 66 -7.31 10.01 -14.20
CA SER A 66 -6.12 9.94 -15.06
C SER A 66 -5.91 11.20 -15.90
N GLY A 67 -6.89 12.11 -15.92
CA GLY A 67 -6.90 13.26 -16.85
C GLY A 67 -7.21 12.87 -18.29
N LEU A 68 -7.67 11.64 -18.57
CA LEU A 68 -7.96 11.20 -19.94
C LEU A 68 -9.00 12.10 -20.60
N ARG A 69 -10.04 12.56 -19.88
CA ARG A 69 -11.09 13.41 -20.46
C ARG A 69 -10.54 14.68 -21.11
N ASP A 70 -9.51 15.25 -20.51
CA ASP A 70 -8.91 16.51 -20.94
C ASP A 70 -7.76 16.30 -21.93
N ALA A 71 -7.38 15.04 -22.19
CA ALA A 71 -6.29 14.72 -23.09
C ALA A 71 -6.68 14.97 -24.55
N PRO A 72 -5.78 15.56 -25.38
CA PRO A 72 -6.02 15.73 -26.80
C PRO A 72 -6.36 14.39 -27.48
N GLY A 73 -7.46 14.35 -28.24
CA GLY A 73 -7.90 13.15 -28.96
C GLY A 73 -8.61 12.10 -28.10
N ALA A 74 -8.91 12.39 -26.83
CA ALA A 74 -9.66 11.50 -25.95
C ALA A 74 -11.03 11.14 -26.53
N GLY A 75 -11.82 12.13 -26.95
CA GLY A 75 -13.20 11.92 -27.38
C GLY A 75 -13.99 11.17 -26.29
N ASP A 76 -14.78 10.16 -26.69
CA ASP A 76 -15.57 9.35 -25.76
C ASP A 76 -14.80 8.20 -25.09
N SER A 77 -13.46 8.24 -25.12
CA SER A 77 -12.62 7.15 -24.59
C SER A 77 -12.83 6.95 -23.09
N GLN A 78 -12.70 5.71 -22.66
CA GLN A 78 -12.77 5.34 -21.25
C GLN A 78 -11.55 4.53 -20.85
N TYR A 79 -10.97 4.86 -19.69
CA TYR A 79 -9.85 4.13 -19.11
C TYR A 79 -10.33 3.32 -17.92
N LEU A 80 -10.25 1.99 -18.06
CA LEU A 80 -10.47 1.03 -16.98
C LEU A 80 -9.14 0.52 -16.41
N ALA A 81 -9.03 0.53 -15.08
CA ALA A 81 -8.00 -0.23 -14.37
C ALA A 81 -8.61 -1.50 -13.78
N VAL A 82 -8.00 -2.64 -14.09
CA VAL A 82 -8.40 -3.96 -13.65
C VAL A 82 -7.39 -4.44 -12.63
N SER A 83 -7.77 -4.46 -11.35
CA SER A 83 -6.87 -4.75 -10.24
C SER A 83 -6.98 -6.19 -9.79
N GLN A 84 -5.86 -6.91 -9.76
CA GLN A 84 -5.74 -8.29 -9.31
C GLN A 84 -4.85 -8.36 -8.09
N SER A 85 -5.44 -8.76 -6.97
CA SER A 85 -4.75 -9.07 -5.71
C SER A 85 -4.23 -10.51 -5.74
N ALA A 86 -3.15 -10.77 -5.00
CA ALA A 86 -2.52 -12.09 -4.91
C ALA A 86 -2.24 -12.69 -6.30
N ALA A 87 -1.78 -11.84 -7.23
CA ALA A 87 -1.62 -12.17 -8.64
C ALA A 87 -0.39 -13.07 -8.92
N TYR A 88 -0.11 -14.07 -8.07
CA TYR A 88 1.09 -14.91 -8.17
C TYR A 88 1.23 -15.59 -9.53
N ASP A 89 0.13 -16.10 -10.09
CA ASP A 89 0.14 -16.82 -11.37
C ASP A 89 0.29 -15.90 -12.61
N ASP A 90 0.00 -14.61 -12.44
CA ASP A 90 -0.12 -13.65 -13.55
C ASP A 90 0.94 -12.53 -13.47
N ILE A 91 1.63 -12.36 -12.34
CA ILE A 91 2.55 -11.23 -12.09
C ILE A 91 3.72 -11.19 -13.08
N ASP A 92 4.26 -12.35 -13.47
CA ASP A 92 5.40 -12.45 -14.39
C ASP A 92 5.00 -12.81 -15.82
N ARG A 93 3.69 -12.93 -16.11
CA ARG A 93 3.23 -13.22 -17.47
C ARG A 93 3.53 -12.05 -18.43
N PRO A 94 3.88 -12.35 -19.69
CA PRO A 94 3.97 -11.35 -20.75
C PRO A 94 2.66 -10.57 -20.93
N VAL A 95 2.76 -9.29 -21.29
CA VAL A 95 1.59 -8.41 -21.49
C VAL A 95 0.63 -8.97 -22.56
N ALA A 96 1.16 -9.63 -23.61
CA ALA A 96 0.35 -10.24 -24.65
C ALA A 96 -0.54 -11.39 -24.12
N GLU A 97 0.00 -12.23 -23.24
CA GLU A 97 -0.78 -13.31 -22.60
C GLU A 97 -1.86 -12.75 -21.68
N LEU A 98 -1.51 -11.74 -20.87
CA LEU A 98 -2.47 -11.06 -20.01
C LEU A 98 -3.59 -10.41 -20.83
N ARG A 99 -3.25 -9.77 -21.94
CA ARG A 99 -4.23 -9.19 -22.87
C ARG A 99 -5.19 -10.26 -23.42
N ALA A 100 -4.64 -11.38 -23.91
CA ALA A 100 -5.42 -12.48 -24.47
C ALA A 100 -6.33 -13.16 -23.41
N ARG A 101 -5.91 -13.18 -22.14
CA ARG A 101 -6.67 -13.75 -21.03
C ARG A 101 -7.78 -12.82 -20.51
N TYR A 102 -7.47 -11.53 -20.34
CA TYR A 102 -8.35 -10.60 -19.63
C TYR A 102 -9.36 -9.87 -20.51
N LEU A 103 -9.03 -9.55 -21.77
CA LEU A 103 -9.97 -8.84 -22.64
C LEU A 103 -11.25 -9.64 -22.94
N PRO A 104 -11.19 -10.96 -23.26
CA PRO A 104 -12.41 -11.74 -23.47
C PRO A 104 -13.29 -11.79 -22.22
N GLU A 105 -12.67 -11.83 -21.04
CA GLU A 105 -13.43 -11.83 -19.78
C GLU A 105 -14.09 -10.47 -19.50
N LEU A 106 -13.40 -9.36 -19.81
CA LEU A 106 -14.02 -8.04 -19.75
C LEU A 106 -15.20 -7.92 -20.73
N GLU A 107 -15.12 -8.48 -21.93
CA GLU A 107 -16.24 -8.52 -22.88
C GLU A 107 -17.39 -9.43 -22.42
N ARG A 108 -17.09 -10.48 -21.66
CA ARG A 108 -18.09 -11.33 -21.01
C ARG A 108 -18.84 -10.57 -19.92
N LEU A 109 -18.10 -9.85 -19.06
CA LEU A 109 -18.62 -9.07 -17.93
C LEU A 109 -19.27 -7.74 -18.35
N LEU A 110 -18.76 -7.11 -19.41
CA LEU A 110 -19.21 -5.86 -19.99
C LEU A 110 -19.56 -6.08 -21.47
N PRO A 111 -20.79 -6.52 -21.80
CA PRO A 111 -21.17 -6.78 -23.19
C PRO A 111 -20.98 -5.58 -24.13
N VAL A 112 -21.04 -4.36 -23.60
CA VAL A 112 -20.80 -3.11 -24.35
C VAL A 112 -19.34 -2.99 -24.83
N ALA A 113 -18.39 -3.68 -24.19
CA ALA A 113 -17.01 -3.75 -24.64
C ALA A 113 -16.81 -4.61 -25.89
N ARG A 114 -17.79 -5.46 -26.26
CA ARG A 114 -17.70 -6.25 -27.50
C ARG A 114 -17.71 -5.34 -28.71
N GLY A 115 -16.67 -5.45 -29.54
CA GLY A 115 -16.48 -4.58 -30.70
C GLY A 115 -16.04 -3.16 -30.35
N ALA A 116 -15.77 -2.86 -29.07
CA ALA A 116 -15.06 -1.65 -28.68
C ALA A 116 -13.59 -1.77 -29.07
N ARG A 117 -13.02 -0.71 -29.66
CA ARG A 117 -11.60 -0.71 -30.00
C ARG A 117 -10.80 -0.41 -28.75
N VAL A 118 -9.90 -1.32 -28.39
CA VAL A 118 -8.85 -1.07 -27.39
C VAL A 118 -7.81 -0.15 -28.01
N ARG A 119 -7.80 1.12 -27.59
CA ARG A 119 -6.82 2.13 -28.00
C ARG A 119 -5.46 1.87 -27.39
N ASP A 120 -5.44 1.47 -26.12
CA ASP A 120 -4.21 1.11 -25.42
C ASP A 120 -4.45 -0.01 -24.39
N PHE A 121 -3.41 -0.81 -24.17
CA PHE A 121 -3.39 -1.86 -23.18
C PHE A 121 -1.98 -1.98 -22.59
N PHE A 122 -1.85 -1.71 -21.30
CA PHE A 122 -0.58 -1.84 -20.58
C PHE A 122 -0.81 -2.37 -19.16
N VAL A 123 0.28 -2.74 -18.49
CA VAL A 123 0.21 -3.44 -17.21
C VAL A 123 1.23 -2.87 -16.24
N THR A 124 0.81 -2.54 -15.03
CA THR A 124 1.71 -2.21 -13.91
C THR A 124 1.76 -3.37 -12.92
N ARG A 125 2.97 -3.63 -12.41
CA ARG A 125 3.28 -4.80 -11.58
C ARG A 125 3.93 -4.33 -10.29
N GLU A 126 3.36 -4.70 -9.17
CA GLU A 126 3.98 -4.53 -7.86
C GLU A 126 4.11 -5.92 -7.21
N ARG A 127 5.32 -6.48 -7.25
CA ARG A 127 5.60 -7.86 -6.79
C ARG A 127 5.52 -7.98 -5.26
N THR A 128 5.72 -6.87 -4.57
CA THR A 128 5.82 -6.78 -3.11
C THR A 128 4.79 -5.81 -2.54
N ALA A 129 3.60 -5.75 -3.13
CA ALA A 129 2.60 -4.71 -2.88
C ALA A 129 2.14 -4.62 -1.43
N THR A 130 1.98 -5.78 -0.81
CA THR A 130 1.49 -5.93 0.55
C THR A 130 2.24 -7.05 1.24
N PHE A 131 2.22 -7.10 2.57
CA PHE A 131 2.57 -8.34 3.25
C PHE A 131 1.47 -9.39 3.01
N ALA A 132 1.86 -10.66 2.89
CA ALA A 132 0.94 -11.77 2.69
C ALA A 132 0.19 -12.07 4.00
N PRO A 133 -1.16 -12.00 4.03
CA PRO A 133 -1.95 -12.23 5.24
C PRO A 133 -2.14 -13.74 5.51
N VAL A 134 -1.06 -14.51 5.53
CA VAL A 134 -1.10 -15.96 5.80
C VAL A 134 -1.35 -16.24 7.29
N PRO A 135 -1.98 -17.37 7.64
CA PRO A 135 -2.16 -17.78 9.04
C PRO A 135 -0.84 -17.72 9.82
N GLY A 136 -0.88 -17.12 11.02
CA GLY A 136 0.30 -16.99 11.89
C GLY A 136 1.18 -15.76 11.62
N VAL A 137 1.03 -15.04 10.49
CA VAL A 137 1.86 -13.85 10.17
C VAL A 137 1.82 -12.79 11.26
N GLY A 138 0.71 -12.68 11.99
CA GLY A 138 0.55 -11.79 13.14
C GLY A 138 1.68 -11.88 14.17
N ARG A 139 2.20 -13.08 14.42
CA ARG A 139 3.26 -13.34 15.41
C ARG A 139 4.64 -12.85 14.97
N LEU A 140 4.83 -12.63 13.66
CA LEU A 140 6.08 -12.15 13.09
C LEU A 140 6.19 -10.62 13.11
N ARG A 141 5.06 -9.93 13.25
CA ARG A 141 4.96 -8.48 13.12
C ARG A 141 5.41 -7.83 14.44
N PRO A 142 6.48 -7.01 14.45
CA PRO A 142 6.92 -6.32 15.66
C PRO A 142 5.99 -5.14 16.00
N SER A 143 6.00 -4.73 17.26
CA SER A 143 5.50 -3.41 17.67
C SER A 143 6.43 -2.30 17.15
N ALA A 144 6.04 -1.03 17.38
CA ALA A 144 6.81 0.11 16.91
C ALA A 144 8.15 0.33 17.67
N PRO A 145 8.24 0.19 19.01
CA PRO A 145 9.51 0.32 19.72
C PRO A 145 10.50 -0.79 19.33
N THR A 146 11.78 -0.43 19.26
CA THR A 146 12.90 -1.38 19.13
C THR A 146 13.74 -1.33 20.41
N ASP A 147 14.62 -2.31 20.59
CA ASP A 147 15.57 -2.32 21.72
C ASP A 147 16.73 -1.34 21.50
N ALA A 148 16.88 -0.79 20.28
CA ALA A 148 17.83 0.27 19.97
C ALA A 148 17.26 1.66 20.35
N PRO A 149 17.91 2.40 21.27
CA PRO A 149 17.40 3.70 21.72
C PRO A 149 17.22 4.71 20.57
N GLY A 150 16.07 5.39 20.56
CA GLY A 150 15.74 6.39 19.53
C GLY A 150 15.36 5.81 18.16
N LEU A 151 15.33 4.47 18.00
CA LEU A 151 14.88 3.79 16.79
C LEU A 151 13.49 3.17 16.99
N TYR A 152 12.60 3.45 16.04
CA TYR A 152 11.21 2.97 16.02
C TYR A 152 10.85 2.50 14.62
N LEU A 153 10.07 1.44 14.52
CA LEU A 153 9.56 0.86 13.29
C LEU A 153 8.21 1.45 12.92
N ALA A 154 8.04 1.77 11.64
CA ALA A 154 6.75 2.14 11.06
C ALA A 154 6.55 1.44 9.71
N GLY A 155 5.30 1.13 9.41
CA GLY A 155 4.90 0.45 8.19
C GLY A 155 3.69 -0.44 8.43
N ALA A 156 2.87 -0.65 7.40
CA ALA A 156 1.67 -1.48 7.50
C ALA A 156 1.97 -2.93 7.96
N TRP A 157 3.21 -3.39 7.75
CA TRP A 157 3.72 -4.70 8.17
C TRP A 157 3.95 -4.82 9.69
N THR A 158 4.07 -3.73 10.44
CA THR A 158 4.17 -3.76 11.92
C THR A 158 2.86 -4.23 12.57
N ALA A 159 2.86 -4.54 13.86
CA ALA A 159 1.74 -5.07 14.64
C ALA A 159 0.63 -4.04 14.89
N THR A 160 -0.02 -3.58 13.82
CA THR A 160 -1.09 -2.56 13.88
C THR A 160 -2.44 -3.15 14.28
N GLY A 161 -2.60 -4.47 14.16
CA GLY A 161 -3.89 -5.18 14.24
C GLY A 161 -4.71 -5.11 12.94
N TRP A 162 -4.19 -4.44 11.90
CA TRP A 162 -4.86 -4.25 10.62
C TRP A 162 -4.16 -5.04 9.50
N PRO A 163 -4.87 -5.32 8.38
CA PRO A 163 -4.24 -5.80 7.15
C PRO A 163 -3.29 -4.74 6.54
N ALA A 164 -2.63 -5.10 5.44
CA ALA A 164 -1.70 -4.23 4.71
C ALA A 164 -2.43 -3.10 3.96
N THR A 165 -2.96 -2.12 4.70
CA THR A 165 -3.68 -0.97 4.13
C THR A 165 -3.00 0.36 4.43
N MET A 166 -3.42 1.42 3.73
CA MET A 166 -2.93 2.79 3.99
C MET A 166 -3.27 3.23 5.43
N GLU A 167 -4.46 2.91 5.93
CA GLU A 167 -4.87 3.18 7.31
C GLU A 167 -4.00 2.42 8.31
N GLY A 168 -3.61 1.17 7.98
CA GLY A 168 -2.65 0.40 8.73
C GLY A 168 -1.28 1.09 8.80
N ALA A 169 -0.78 1.60 7.67
CA ALA A 169 0.47 2.36 7.62
C ALA A 169 0.40 3.64 8.45
N VAL A 170 -0.69 4.41 8.34
CA VAL A 170 -0.91 5.62 9.14
C VAL A 170 -0.95 5.30 10.63
N ARG A 171 -1.71 4.28 11.02
CA ARG A 171 -1.80 3.82 12.41
C ARG A 171 -0.43 3.41 12.95
N SER A 172 0.36 2.71 12.14
CA SER A 172 1.73 2.33 12.49
C SER A 172 2.62 3.55 12.75
N GLY A 173 2.64 4.51 11.81
CA GLY A 173 3.43 5.74 11.96
C GLY A 173 3.04 6.55 13.19
N LEU A 174 1.73 6.66 13.48
CA LEU A 174 1.24 7.31 14.70
C LEU A 174 1.70 6.58 15.97
N SER A 175 1.68 5.25 15.98
CA SER A 175 2.22 4.47 17.12
C SER A 175 3.71 4.69 17.32
N ALA A 176 4.51 4.71 16.23
CA ALA A 176 5.94 4.98 16.30
C ALA A 176 6.24 6.40 16.80
N ALA A 177 5.51 7.40 16.30
CA ALA A 177 5.66 8.79 16.75
C ALA A 177 5.30 8.95 18.24
N ARG A 178 4.22 8.30 18.71
CA ARG A 178 3.86 8.31 20.14
C ARG A 178 4.95 7.67 20.99
N ALA A 179 5.46 6.51 20.59
CA ALA A 179 6.56 5.84 21.29
C ALA A 179 7.79 6.77 21.40
N ALA A 180 8.15 7.45 20.30
CA ALA A 180 9.25 8.41 20.27
C ALA A 180 9.05 9.62 21.17
N LEU A 181 7.82 10.08 21.38
CA LEU A 181 7.53 11.22 22.26
C LEU A 181 7.50 10.82 23.74
N THR A 182 7.18 9.57 24.05
CA THR A 182 7.07 9.08 25.43
C THR A 182 8.33 8.40 25.95
N ASP A 183 9.29 8.10 25.07
CA ASP A 183 10.56 7.48 25.44
C ASP A 183 11.47 8.51 26.17
N PRO A 184 11.86 8.26 27.43
CA PRO A 184 12.74 9.14 28.18
C PRO A 184 14.15 9.28 27.57
N GLY A 185 14.58 8.31 26.78
CA GLY A 185 15.85 8.30 26.05
C GLY A 185 15.77 8.94 24.66
N SER A 186 14.57 9.33 24.22
CA SER A 186 14.38 10.06 22.98
C SER A 186 14.82 11.50 23.14
N VAL A 187 15.61 12.00 22.18
CA VAL A 187 15.95 13.42 22.04
C VAL A 187 14.72 14.34 21.92
N PHE A 188 13.53 13.79 21.66
CA PHE A 188 12.26 14.52 21.59
C PHE A 188 11.44 14.50 22.90
N GLY A 189 11.76 13.62 23.85
CA GLY A 189 11.04 13.45 25.13
C GLY A 189 11.52 14.36 26.27
N GLY A 190 12.62 15.09 26.07
CA GLY A 190 13.18 16.06 27.01
C GLY A 190 12.42 17.39 27.02
N GLY A 191 11.19 17.39 27.53
CA GLY A 191 10.36 18.59 27.63
C GLY A 191 11.03 19.73 28.39
N ALA A 192 10.93 20.94 27.82
CA ALA A 192 11.01 22.20 28.54
C ALA A 192 10.11 22.13 29.79
N ARG A 193 10.71 22.03 30.97
CA ARG A 193 10.02 22.31 32.23
C ARG A 193 9.79 23.83 32.29
N PRO A 194 8.58 24.33 32.56
CA PRO A 194 8.41 25.73 32.91
C PRO A 194 9.21 25.99 34.18
N ARG A 195 10.19 26.89 34.12
CA ARG A 195 10.86 27.39 35.33
C ARG A 195 9.78 28.04 36.19
N ALA A 196 9.53 27.47 37.37
CA ALA A 196 8.74 28.13 38.39
C ALA A 196 9.37 29.51 38.64
N ALA A 197 8.59 30.57 38.46
CA ALA A 197 8.99 31.91 38.83
C ALA A 197 9.23 31.92 40.35
N SER A 198 10.49 32.00 40.75
CA SER A 198 10.86 32.33 42.12
C SER A 198 10.33 33.75 42.39
N GLY A 199 9.22 33.83 43.10
CA GLY A 199 8.74 35.07 43.69
C GLY A 199 9.82 35.63 44.61
N GLY A 200 10.51 36.66 44.11
CA GLY A 200 11.41 37.48 44.91
C GLY A 200 10.58 38.45 45.72
N THR A 201 10.30 38.10 46.97
CA THR A 201 10.00 39.05 48.03
C THR A 201 11.26 39.88 48.30
N SER A 202 11.21 41.19 48.07
CA SER A 202 11.96 42.13 48.93
C SER A 202 11.42 43.54 48.81
N GLN A 203 11.05 44.06 49.97
CA GLN A 203 10.77 45.45 50.30
C GLN A 203 11.91 46.38 49.86
N ARG A 204 11.57 47.57 49.35
CA ARG A 204 11.77 48.88 49.99
C ARG A 204 11.01 49.96 49.22
#